data_AF-A0A1E3AZY6-F1
#
_entry.id   AF-A0A1E3AZY6-F1
#
_cell.length_a   1.000
_cell.length_b   1.000
_cell.length_c   1.000
_cell.angle_alpha   90.00
_cell.angle_beta   90.00
_cell.angle_gamma   90.00
#
_symmetry.space_group_name_H-M   'P 1'
#
loop_
_entity.id
_entity.type
_entity.pdbx_description
1 polymer ?
#
loop_
_entity_poly.entity_id
_entity_poly.type
_entity_poly.pdbx_seq_one_letter_code
_entity_poly.pdbx_strand_id
1 'polypeptide(L)'
;MKLLTATRILILASAAVRQGLAAATQGISEDVYSRLVKMATISQAAYADLCNIPATINTVGKIYNADMDINGWVLRDDSHQEIITVFRGTGSDKNIQLDTNYTQAPFDTLPQCSSCAKILNPGLR
;
A
#
# COMPACT_ATOMS: atom_id res chain seq x y z
N MET A 1 27.65 58.72 -3.96
CA MET A 1 27.90 57.92 -2.74
C MET A 1 26.74 56.96 -2.50
N LYS A 2 27.03 55.65 -2.58
CA LYS A 2 26.50 54.53 -1.78
C LYS A 2 24.97 54.29 -1.61
N LEU A 3 24.11 54.50 -2.61
CA LEU A 3 22.70 54.06 -2.48
C LEU A 3 22.13 53.15 -3.57
N LEU A 4 22.87 52.85 -4.64
CA LEU A 4 22.32 52.06 -5.77
C LEU A 4 22.76 50.60 -5.81
N THR A 5 23.68 50.18 -4.93
CA THR A 5 24.26 48.83 -4.98
C THR A 5 23.55 47.83 -4.06
N ALA A 6 22.84 48.30 -3.03
CA ALA A 6 22.21 47.42 -2.04
C ALA A 6 20.87 46.82 -2.51
N THR A 7 20.17 47.47 -3.44
CA THR A 7 18.78 47.11 -3.81
C THR A 7 18.69 45.95 -4.80
N ARG A 8 19.78 45.60 -5.50
CA ARG A 8 19.80 44.48 -6.46
C ARG A 8 20.12 43.13 -5.83
N ILE A 9 20.80 43.10 -4.69
CA ILE A 9 21.19 41.85 -4.02
C ILE A 9 19.98 41.20 -3.31
N LEU A 10 19.03 42.02 -2.85
CA LEU A 10 17.86 41.52 -2.12
C LEU A 10 16.83 40.79 -3.01
N ILE A 11 16.79 41.11 -4.30
CA ILE A 11 15.78 40.53 -5.22
C ILE A 11 16.21 39.13 -5.71
N LEU A 12 17.50 38.86 -5.87
CA LEU A 12 18.00 37.53 -6.25
C LEU A 12 17.88 36.50 -5.11
N ALA A 13 17.96 36.92 -3.85
CA ALA A 13 17.76 36.03 -2.71
C ALA A 13 16.31 35.53 -2.59
N SER A 14 15.33 36.35 -2.97
CA SER A 14 13.90 36.00 -2.89
C SER A 14 13.40 35.05 -3.98
N ALA A 15 14.11 34.93 -5.12
CA ALA A 15 13.74 33.99 -6.18
C ALA A 15 14.25 32.57 -5.92
N ALA A 16 15.44 32.43 -5.31
CA ALA A 16 16.01 31.12 -4.96
C ALA A 16 15.26 30.44 -3.80
N VAL A 17 14.73 31.21 -2.83
CA VAL A 17 13.97 30.66 -1.70
C VAL A 17 12.60 30.12 -2.11
N ARG A 18 12.01 30.61 -3.21
CA ARG A 18 10.71 30.12 -3.72
C ARG A 18 10.81 28.80 -4.48
N GLN A 19 11.96 28.48 -5.06
CA GLN A 19 12.18 27.20 -5.74
C GLN A 19 12.36 26.03 -4.76
N GLY A 20 12.71 26.30 -3.50
CA GLY A 20 12.88 25.27 -2.47
C GLY A 20 11.57 24.75 -1.85
N LEU A 21 10.44 25.44 -2.01
CA LEU A 21 9.16 25.02 -1.42
C LEU A 21 8.20 24.31 -2.39
N ALA A 22 8.40 24.43 -3.71
CA ALA A 22 7.53 23.80 -4.70
C ALA A 22 7.92 22.35 -5.06
N ALA A 23 9.04 21.84 -4.54
CA ALA A 23 9.54 20.49 -4.81
C ALA A 23 9.04 19.42 -3.82
N ALA A 24 8.23 19.78 -2.82
CA ALA A 24 7.87 18.88 -1.72
C ALA A 24 6.60 18.03 -1.92
N THR A 25 5.89 18.14 -3.06
CA THR A 25 4.63 17.41 -3.29
C THR A 25 4.57 16.63 -4.60
N GLN A 26 5.62 16.67 -5.43
CA GLN A 26 5.62 16.04 -6.74
C GLN A 26 6.78 15.04 -6.84
N GLY A 27 6.48 13.78 -6.52
CA GLY A 27 7.41 12.66 -6.65
C GLY A 27 7.76 12.00 -5.31
N ILE A 28 8.21 10.76 -5.41
CA ILE A 28 8.77 9.95 -4.32
C ILE A 28 10.19 9.54 -4.72
N SER A 29 11.03 9.18 -3.74
CA SER A 29 12.35 8.63 -4.06
C SER A 29 12.21 7.33 -4.87
N GLU A 30 13.18 7.07 -5.75
CA GLU A 30 13.24 5.85 -6.56
C GLU A 30 13.12 4.58 -5.70
N ASP A 31 13.75 4.54 -4.53
CA ASP A 31 13.66 3.39 -3.62
C ASP A 31 12.22 3.09 -3.16
N VAL A 32 11.46 4.15 -2.84
CA VAL A 32 10.05 4.03 -2.45
C VAL A 32 9.21 3.59 -3.65
N TYR A 33 9.45 4.18 -4.83
CA TYR A 33 8.74 3.78 -6.05
C TYR A 33 9.01 2.31 -6.38
N SER A 34 10.27 1.88 -6.41
CA SER A 34 10.68 0.49 -6.63
C SER A 34 10.05 -0.46 -5.61
N ARG A 35 9.96 -0.04 -4.34
CA ARG A 35 9.27 -0.82 -3.31
C ARG A 35 7.78 -0.96 -3.57
N LEU A 36 7.10 0.13 -3.96
CA LEU A 36 5.67 0.10 -4.31
C LEU A 36 5.41 -0.80 -5.51
N VAL A 37 6.25 -0.72 -6.54
CA VAL A 37 6.19 -1.62 -7.71
C VAL A 37 6.34 -3.07 -7.29
N LYS A 38 7.34 -3.40 -6.45
CA LYS A 38 7.54 -4.76 -5.92
C LYS A 38 6.30 -5.29 -5.21
N MET A 39 5.69 -4.50 -4.32
CA MET A 39 4.47 -4.92 -3.61
C MET A 39 3.27 -5.06 -4.55
N ALA A 40 3.12 -4.15 -5.53
CA ALA A 40 2.07 -4.25 -6.54
C ALA A 40 2.24 -5.51 -7.41
N THR A 41 3.47 -5.87 -7.81
CA THR A 41 3.76 -7.12 -8.53
C THR A 41 3.30 -8.33 -7.73
N ILE A 42 3.61 -8.39 -6.43
CA ILE A 42 3.17 -9.51 -5.56
C ILE A 42 1.64 -9.57 -5.47
N SER A 43 0.97 -8.43 -5.28
CA SER A 43 -0.49 -8.35 -5.21
C SER A 43 -1.17 -8.81 -6.51
N GLN A 44 -0.63 -8.42 -7.68
CA GLN A 44 -1.16 -8.86 -8.97
C GLN A 44 -0.88 -10.35 -9.23
N ALA A 45 0.30 -10.83 -8.85
CA ALA A 45 0.67 -12.24 -8.98
C ALA A 45 -0.22 -13.16 -8.14
N ALA A 46 -0.76 -12.67 -7.02
CA ALA A 46 -1.71 -13.42 -6.18
C ALA A 46 -3.00 -13.84 -6.91
N TYR A 47 -3.33 -13.23 -8.06
CA TYR A 47 -4.44 -13.68 -8.91
C TYR A 47 -4.14 -14.96 -9.69
N ALA A 48 -2.88 -15.32 -9.86
CA ALA A 48 -2.44 -16.44 -10.69
C ALA A 48 -1.34 -17.24 -9.97
N ASP A 49 -1.64 -17.69 -8.74
CA ASP A 49 -0.78 -18.54 -7.90
C ASP A 49 0.67 -18.03 -7.75
N LEU A 50 0.82 -16.71 -7.55
CA LEU A 50 2.10 -16.02 -7.37
C LEU A 50 3.04 -16.12 -8.58
N CYS A 51 2.50 -16.09 -9.80
CA CYS A 51 3.32 -16.11 -11.01
C CYS A 51 4.29 -14.91 -11.07
N ASN A 52 5.54 -15.18 -11.48
CA ASN A 52 6.58 -14.17 -11.71
C ASN A 52 6.90 -13.24 -10.50
N ILE A 53 6.69 -13.68 -9.25
CA ILE A 53 7.22 -12.95 -8.10
C ILE A 53 8.76 -13.00 -8.08
N PRO A 54 9.44 -12.02 -7.45
CA PRO A 54 10.90 -12.04 -7.34
C PRO A 54 11.43 -13.34 -6.75
N ALA A 55 12.44 -13.94 -7.38
CA ALA A 55 13.00 -15.24 -6.99
C ALA A 55 13.62 -15.26 -5.57
N THR A 56 13.86 -14.10 -4.98
CA THR A 56 14.33 -13.96 -3.59
C THR A 56 13.24 -14.20 -2.56
N ILE A 57 11.97 -14.27 -2.98
CA ILE A 57 10.81 -14.42 -2.12
C ILE A 57 10.34 -15.88 -2.14
N ASN A 58 10.31 -16.48 -0.95
CA ASN A 58 9.88 -17.87 -0.75
C ASN A 58 8.43 -17.91 -0.26
N THR A 59 7.61 -18.79 -0.85
CA THR A 59 6.27 -19.06 -0.34
C THR A 59 6.34 -19.99 0.87
N VAL A 60 5.76 -19.56 1.99
CA VAL A 60 5.74 -20.31 3.26
C VAL A 60 4.45 -21.10 3.43
N GLY A 61 3.32 -20.54 2.98
CA GLY A 61 2.03 -21.21 3.12
C GLY A 61 0.92 -20.53 2.31
N LYS A 62 -0.18 -21.27 2.10
CA LYS A 62 -1.39 -20.79 1.45
C LYS A 62 -2.48 -20.55 2.51
N ILE A 63 -3.18 -19.43 2.37
CA ILE A 63 -4.39 -19.08 3.12
C ILE A 63 -5.56 -19.35 2.17
N TYR A 64 -6.51 -20.18 2.60
CA TYR A 64 -7.69 -20.48 1.80
C TYR A 64 -8.92 -20.72 2.68
N ASN A 65 -10.06 -20.16 2.27
CA ASN A 65 -11.37 -20.49 2.80
C ASN A 65 -12.34 -20.71 1.64
N ALA A 66 -12.94 -21.90 1.57
CA ALA A 66 -13.82 -22.28 0.47
C ALA A 66 -15.16 -21.54 0.47
N ASP A 67 -15.67 -21.17 1.65
CA ASP A 67 -16.99 -20.54 1.80
C ASP A 67 -17.00 -19.13 1.20
N MET A 68 -15.96 -18.37 1.47
CA MET A 68 -15.78 -16.97 1.04
C MET A 68 -14.88 -16.82 -0.18
N ASP A 69 -14.22 -17.90 -0.61
CA ASP A 69 -13.18 -17.90 -1.64
C ASP A 69 -12.08 -16.84 -1.39
N ILE A 70 -11.68 -16.71 -0.13
CA ILE A 70 -10.51 -15.89 0.24
C ILE A 70 -9.27 -16.71 -0.05
N ASN A 71 -8.41 -16.17 -0.92
CA ASN A 71 -7.14 -16.76 -1.30
C ASN A 71 -6.02 -15.82 -0.90
N GLY A 72 -4.98 -16.36 -0.27
CA GLY A 72 -3.82 -15.59 0.13
C GLY A 72 -2.61 -16.48 0.36
N TRP A 73 -1.47 -15.85 0.63
CA TRP A 73 -0.20 -16.54 0.86
C TRP A 73 0.62 -15.80 1.90
N VAL A 74 1.41 -16.57 2.65
CA VAL A 74 2.47 -16.06 3.52
C VAL A 74 3.79 -16.28 2.77
N LEU A 75 4.55 -15.21 2.61
CA LEU A 75 5.82 -15.18 1.90
C LEU A 75 6.94 -14.74 2.85
N ARG A 76 8.17 -15.17 2.59
CA ARG A 76 9.38 -14.76 3.29
C ARG A 76 10.38 -14.19 2.30
N ASP A 77 10.83 -12.97 2.56
CA ASP A 77 11.94 -12.36 1.83
C ASP A 77 13.15 -12.20 2.77
N ASP A 78 14.08 -13.13 2.66
CA ASP A 78 15.27 -13.17 3.51
C ASP A 78 16.24 -12.01 3.19
N SER A 79 16.18 -11.45 1.96
CA SER A 79 17.02 -10.31 1.56
C SER A 79 16.60 -8.99 2.20
N HIS A 80 15.31 -8.86 2.53
CA HIS A 80 14.73 -7.69 3.18
C HIS A 80 14.35 -7.96 4.65
N GLN A 81 14.65 -9.16 5.16
CA GLN A 81 14.35 -9.62 6.52
C GLN A 81 12.88 -9.42 6.91
N GLU A 82 11.97 -9.80 6.02
CA GLU A 82 10.54 -9.57 6.21
C GLU A 82 9.66 -10.78 5.85
N ILE A 83 8.48 -10.80 6.48
CA ILE A 83 7.38 -11.70 6.15
C ILE A 83 6.26 -10.88 5.51
N ILE A 84 5.81 -11.31 4.34
CA ILE A 84 4.79 -10.62 3.56
C ILE A 84 3.55 -11.51 3.53
N THR A 85 2.40 -11.00 3.97
CA THR A 85 1.11 -11.66 3.76
C THR A 85 0.38 -10.96 2.62
N VAL A 86 -0.01 -11.72 1.60
CA VAL A 86 -0.73 -11.20 0.43
C VAL A 86 -2.09 -11.90 0.32
N PHE A 87 -3.12 -11.14 0.03
CA PHE A 87 -4.45 -11.66 -0.31
C PHE A 87 -4.77 -11.29 -1.75
N ARG A 88 -5.35 -12.24 -2.48
CA ARG A 88 -5.98 -11.97 -3.78
C ARG A 88 -7.23 -11.14 -3.55
N GLY A 89 -7.48 -10.17 -4.43
CA GLY A 89 -8.80 -9.53 -4.51
C GLY A 89 -9.87 -10.44 -5.14
N THR A 90 -10.90 -9.83 -5.69
CA THR A 90 -12.06 -10.50 -6.30
C THR A 90 -11.67 -11.39 -7.47
N GLY A 91 -11.91 -12.69 -7.33
CA GLY A 91 -11.64 -13.69 -8.39
C GLY A 91 -12.77 -14.68 -8.61
N SER A 92 -13.93 -14.49 -7.97
CA SER A 92 -15.11 -15.34 -8.10
C SER A 92 -16.40 -14.62 -7.74
N ASP A 93 -17.54 -15.22 -8.11
CA ASP A 93 -18.87 -14.73 -7.74
C ASP A 93 -19.07 -14.61 -6.23
N LYS A 94 -18.43 -15.49 -5.45
CA LYS A 94 -18.45 -15.42 -3.97
C LYS A 94 -17.80 -14.13 -3.48
N ASN A 95 -16.67 -13.72 -4.08
CA ASN A 95 -16.06 -12.45 -3.72
C ASN A 95 -16.94 -11.26 -4.14
N ILE A 96 -17.60 -11.31 -5.30
CA ILE A 96 -18.52 -10.24 -5.73
C ILE A 96 -19.69 -10.05 -4.73
N GLN A 97 -20.20 -11.15 -4.16
CA GLN A 97 -21.22 -11.07 -3.10
C GLN A 97 -20.69 -10.38 -1.84
N LEU A 98 -19.40 -10.55 -1.51
CA LEU A 98 -18.75 -9.82 -0.42
C LEU A 98 -18.55 -8.34 -0.76
N ASP A 99 -18.12 -8.04 -1.99
CA ASP A 99 -17.83 -6.67 -2.46
C ASP A 99 -19.08 -5.77 -2.46
N THR A 100 -20.24 -6.36 -2.76
CA THR A 100 -21.52 -5.63 -2.85
C THR A 100 -22.22 -5.45 -1.51
N ASN A 101 -21.68 -6.02 -0.43
CA ASN A 101 -22.21 -5.83 0.91
C ASN A 101 -21.59 -4.58 1.55
N TYR A 102 -22.40 -3.54 1.72
CA TYR A 102 -21.99 -2.29 2.35
C TYR A 102 -22.45 -2.17 3.82
N THR A 103 -23.07 -3.21 4.38
CA THR A 103 -23.53 -3.21 5.76
C THR A 103 -22.33 -3.20 6.70
N GLN A 104 -22.33 -2.32 7.70
CA GLN A 104 -21.25 -2.24 8.68
C GLN A 104 -21.55 -3.07 9.93
N ALA A 105 -20.50 -3.58 10.56
CA ALA A 105 -20.52 -4.28 11.85
C ALA A 105 -19.34 -3.81 12.72
N PRO A 106 -19.43 -3.94 14.05
CA PRO A 106 -18.31 -3.67 14.94
C PRO A 106 -17.06 -4.50 14.57
N PHE A 107 -15.87 -3.90 14.72
CA PHE A 107 -14.61 -4.59 14.47
C PHE A 107 -14.10 -5.34 15.73
N ASP A 108 -14.88 -6.32 16.18
CA ASP A 108 -14.67 -6.99 17.49
C ASP A 108 -13.35 -7.76 17.61
N THR A 109 -12.71 -8.11 16.48
CA THR A 109 -11.40 -8.77 16.48
C THR A 109 -10.27 -7.86 16.97
N LEU A 110 -10.51 -6.55 17.05
CA LEU A 110 -9.54 -5.56 17.53
C LEU A 110 -10.20 -4.65 18.59
N PRO A 111 -10.40 -5.14 19.83
CA PRO A 111 -11.21 -4.46 20.85
C PRO A 111 -10.65 -3.09 21.27
N GLN A 112 -9.35 -2.85 21.09
CA GLN A 112 -8.74 -1.54 21.35
C GLN A 112 -9.18 -0.45 20.36
N CYS A 113 -9.80 -0.81 19.22
CA CYS A 113 -10.37 0.18 18.33
C CYS A 113 -11.85 0.45 18.68
N SER A 114 -12.06 1.35 19.64
CA SER A 114 -13.36 1.64 20.27
C SER A 114 -14.47 2.14 19.32
N SER A 115 -14.12 2.56 18.11
CA SER A 115 -15.06 3.10 17.12
C SER A 115 -14.82 2.56 15.71
N CYS A 116 -14.07 1.46 15.57
CA CYS A 116 -13.85 0.82 14.27
C CYS A 116 -15.07 0.00 13.84
N ALA A 117 -15.41 0.12 12.55
CA ALA A 117 -16.35 -0.77 11.88
C ALA A 117 -15.65 -1.55 10.77
N LYS A 118 -16.12 -2.76 10.51
CA LYS A 118 -15.82 -3.57 9.33
C LYS A 118 -17.08 -3.74 8.49
N ILE A 119 -16.94 -4.19 7.24
CA ILE A 119 -18.08 -4.71 6.49
C ILE A 119 -18.55 -6.00 7.18
N LEU A 120 -19.86 -6.09 7.45
CA LEU A 120 -20.50 -7.25 8.03
C LEU A 120 -20.34 -8.42 7.08
N ASN A 121 -19.57 -9.43 7.46
CA ASN A 121 -19.45 -10.66 6.69
C ASN A 121 -20.31 -11.75 7.34
N PRO A 122 -21.43 -12.17 6.73
CA PRO A 122 -22.30 -13.20 7.31
C PRO A 122 -21.64 -14.60 7.38
N GLY A 123 -20.53 -14.84 6.68
CA GLY A 123 -19.76 -16.08 6.72
C GLY A 123 -18.67 -16.16 7.80
N LEU A 124 -18.47 -15.10 8.60
CA LEU A 124 -17.51 -15.06 9.72
C LEU A 124 -18.25 -14.93 11.07
N ARG A 125 -19.20 -15.83 11.35
CA ARG A 125 -19.77 -16.02 12.69
C ARG A 125 -19.02 -17.10 13.45
#